data_AF-A0A821LB96-F1
#
_entry.id   AF-A0A821LB96-F1
#
_cell.length_a   1.000
_cell.length_b   1.000
_cell.length_c   1.000
_cell.angle_alpha   90.00
_cell.angle_beta   90.00
_cell.angle_gamma   90.00
#
_symmetry.space_group_name_H-M   'P 1'
#
loop_
_entity.id
_entity.type
_entity.pdbx_description
1 polymer ?
#
loop_
_entity_poly.entity_id
_entity_poly.type
_entity_poly.pdbx_seq_one_letter_code
_entity_poly.pdbx_strand_id
1 'polypeptide(L)'
;MIIAGNCVKEIWSRIKSMKHIHSVYIITDDDDDQKKEYSKQEYEKVKGIFDRVDPIFGLLKRDTRHIEQDLLGISIVIPSDDYLKQELRQLNSLFLYWFLVRQIILDVKYDDGAHKSLAEFCRSHFTENSKELKIIDEYENNYHDHSPIWWYTRQCFLYVMLNRAIHT
;
A
#
# COMPACT_ATOMS: atom_id res chain seq x y z
N MET A 1 -1.60 -12.94 -4.54
CA MET A 1 -1.09 -13.98 -5.47
C MET A 1 -2.20 -14.39 -6.42
N ILE A 2 -1.94 -14.49 -7.72
CA ILE A 2 -2.94 -14.93 -8.71
C ILE A 2 -2.57 -16.34 -9.16
N ILE A 3 -3.53 -17.27 -9.20
CA ILE A 3 -3.31 -18.68 -9.53
C ILE A 3 -4.38 -19.14 -10.50
N ALA A 4 -4.01 -19.97 -11.47
CA ALA A 4 -4.97 -20.69 -12.29
C ALA A 4 -5.65 -21.80 -11.46
N GLY A 5 -6.95 -22.01 -11.65
CA GLY A 5 -7.76 -22.96 -10.88
C GLY A 5 -7.21 -24.38 -10.87
N ASN A 6 -6.72 -24.85 -12.01
CA ASN A 6 -6.10 -26.17 -12.18
C ASN A 6 -4.87 -26.39 -11.26
N CYS A 7 -4.12 -25.34 -10.94
CA CYS A 7 -2.92 -25.42 -10.09
C CYS A 7 -3.23 -25.31 -8.59
N VAL A 8 -4.47 -24.98 -8.20
CA VAL A 8 -4.82 -24.75 -6.79
C VAL A 8 -4.64 -26.02 -5.97
N LYS A 9 -5.13 -27.17 -6.46
CA LYS A 9 -5.10 -28.44 -5.71
C LYS A 9 -3.68 -28.90 -5.36
N GLU A 10 -2.71 -28.66 -6.25
CA GLU A 10 -1.32 -29.08 -6.05
C GLU A 10 -0.54 -28.16 -5.08
N ILE A 11 -0.78 -26.85 -5.19
CA ILE A 11 0.04 -25.84 -4.52
C ILE A 11 -0.61 -25.36 -3.20
N TRP A 12 -1.89 -25.66 -2.97
CA TRP A 12 -2.63 -25.20 -1.79
C TRP A 12 -1.99 -25.58 -0.46
N SER A 13 -1.51 -26.82 -0.34
CA SER A 13 -0.83 -27.31 0.88
C SER A 13 0.38 -26.45 1.27
N ARG A 14 1.10 -25.94 0.27
CA ARG A 14 2.25 -25.06 0.45
C ARG A 14 1.84 -23.61 0.72
N ILE A 15 0.78 -23.13 0.06
CA ILE A 15 0.29 -21.76 0.24
C ILE A 15 -0.33 -21.55 1.62
N LYS A 16 -1.02 -22.56 2.16
CA LYS A 16 -1.64 -22.50 3.48
C LYS A 16 -0.60 -22.19 4.56
N SER A 17 0.57 -22.82 4.52
CA SER A 17 1.63 -22.64 5.51
C SER A 17 2.48 -21.37 5.31
N MET A 18 2.38 -20.70 4.16
CA MET A 18 3.13 -19.47 3.88
C MET A 18 2.51 -18.25 4.58
N LYS A 19 3.21 -17.71 5.58
CA LYS A 19 2.80 -16.49 6.30
C LYS A 19 2.87 -15.22 5.44
N HIS A 20 3.72 -15.21 4.40
CA HIS A 20 3.90 -14.05 3.52
C HIS A 20 2.79 -13.88 2.47
N ILE A 21 1.88 -14.85 2.35
CA ILE A 21 0.76 -14.78 1.41
C ILE A 21 -0.48 -14.32 2.18
N HIS A 22 -0.85 -13.06 1.98
CA HIS A 22 -2.01 -12.43 2.60
C HIS A 22 -3.32 -12.69 1.84
N SER A 23 -3.26 -12.75 0.50
CA SER A 23 -4.45 -12.95 -0.33
C SER A 23 -4.15 -13.71 -1.62
N VAL A 24 -5.06 -14.60 -1.99
CA VAL A 24 -5.03 -15.44 -3.19
C VAL A 24 -6.26 -15.16 -4.05
N TYR A 25 -6.05 -14.92 -5.34
CA TYR A 25 -7.08 -14.75 -6.36
C TYR A 25 -6.97 -15.91 -7.34
N ILE A 26 -8.07 -16.59 -7.62
CA ILE A 26 -8.09 -17.79 -8.48
C ILE A 26 -8.76 -17.42 -9.80
N ILE A 27 -8.13 -17.77 -10.93
CA ILE A 27 -8.69 -17.61 -12.28
C ILE A 27 -9.08 -18.99 -12.80
N THR A 28 -10.36 -19.16 -13.15
CA THR A 28 -10.90 -20.43 -13.65
C THR A 28 -11.89 -20.16 -14.77
N ASP A 29 -11.71 -20.84 -15.91
CA ASP A 29 -12.73 -20.88 -16.97
C ASP A 29 -13.95 -21.71 -16.53
N ASP A 30 -15.10 -21.36 -17.11
CA ASP A 30 -16.46 -21.56 -16.61
C ASP A 30 -16.93 -23.03 -16.44
N ASP A 31 -16.26 -23.80 -15.57
CA ASP A 31 -16.75 -25.09 -15.09
C ASP A 31 -17.36 -24.89 -13.69
N ASP A 32 -18.69 -24.85 -13.66
CA ASP A 32 -19.56 -24.52 -12.51
C ASP A 32 -19.36 -25.48 -11.30
N ASP A 33 -18.68 -26.61 -11.50
CA ASP A 33 -18.33 -27.58 -10.47
C ASP A 33 -17.08 -27.19 -9.66
N GLN A 34 -16.09 -26.53 -10.28
CA GLN A 34 -14.87 -26.10 -9.57
C GLN A 34 -15.14 -24.88 -8.67
N LYS A 35 -15.96 -23.93 -9.13
CA LYS A 35 -16.39 -22.78 -8.32
C LYS A 35 -17.05 -23.25 -7.00
N LYS A 36 -17.90 -24.28 -7.06
CA LYS A 36 -18.60 -24.85 -5.89
C LYS A 36 -17.70 -25.64 -4.95
N GLU A 37 -16.66 -26.31 -5.46
CA GLU A 37 -15.69 -27.07 -4.64
C GLU A 37 -14.83 -26.12 -3.80
N TYR A 38 -14.34 -25.03 -4.40
CA TYR A 38 -13.50 -24.04 -3.72
C TYR A 38 -14.27 -23.07 -2.82
N SER A 39 -15.55 -22.81 -3.09
CA SER A 39 -16.41 -22.01 -2.18
C SER A 39 -16.83 -22.77 -0.92
N LYS A 40 -16.80 -24.11 -0.93
CA LYS A 40 -17.14 -24.94 0.24
C LYS A 40 -15.98 -25.17 1.19
N GLN A 41 -14.76 -25.14 0.69
CA GLN A 41 -13.56 -25.15 1.52
C GLN A 41 -13.26 -23.70 1.88
N GLU A 42 -13.67 -23.27 3.07
CA GLU A 42 -13.36 -21.95 3.63
C GLU A 42 -11.84 -21.75 3.71
N TYR A 43 -11.28 -21.36 2.59
CA TYR A 43 -9.90 -21.02 2.47
C TYR A 43 -9.76 -19.56 2.89
N GLU A 44 -9.43 -19.35 4.16
CA GLU A 44 -9.28 -18.04 4.82
C GLU A 44 -8.47 -17.00 3.99
N LYS A 45 -7.55 -17.46 3.13
CA LYS A 45 -6.68 -16.63 2.28
C LYS A 45 -7.23 -16.38 0.86
N VAL A 46 -8.31 -17.05 0.45
CA VAL A 46 -8.87 -16.90 -0.91
C VAL A 46 -9.86 -15.74 -0.90
N LYS A 47 -9.51 -14.67 -1.61
CA LYS A 47 -10.37 -13.47 -1.72
C LYS A 47 -11.43 -13.58 -2.80
N GLY A 48 -11.26 -14.48 -3.77
CA GLY A 48 -12.27 -14.72 -4.79
C GLY A 48 -11.80 -15.60 -5.95
N ILE A 49 -12.78 -16.12 -6.69
CA ILE A 49 -12.62 -16.91 -7.90
C ILE A 49 -13.22 -16.11 -9.05
N PHE A 50 -12.46 -15.95 -10.13
CA PHE A 50 -12.79 -15.08 -11.25
C PHE A 50 -12.72 -15.85 -12.57
N ASP A 51 -13.62 -15.52 -13.46
CA ASP A 51 -13.69 -15.99 -14.85
C ASP A 51 -12.81 -15.15 -15.78
N ARG A 52 -12.48 -13.91 -15.37
CA ARG A 52 -11.70 -12.95 -16.15
C ARG A 52 -10.72 -12.18 -15.28
N VAL A 53 -9.64 -11.68 -15.91
CA VAL A 53 -8.61 -10.91 -15.22
C VAL A 53 -9.07 -9.48 -14.91
N ASP A 54 -9.98 -8.91 -15.71
CA ASP A 54 -10.51 -7.55 -15.54
C ASP A 54 -11.07 -7.26 -14.13
N PRO A 55 -11.98 -8.08 -13.56
CA PRO A 55 -12.48 -7.85 -12.20
C PRO A 55 -11.39 -7.98 -11.12
N ILE A 56 -10.33 -8.76 -11.38
CA ILE A 56 -9.21 -8.91 -10.44
C ILE A 56 -8.43 -7.59 -10.32
N PHE A 57 -8.25 -6.83 -11.40
CA PHE A 57 -7.55 -5.55 -11.32
C PHE A 57 -8.25 -4.54 -10.41
N GLY A 58 -9.58 -4.50 -10.46
CA GLY A 58 -10.38 -3.63 -9.59
C GLY A 58 -10.23 -4.00 -8.11
N LEU A 59 -10.27 -5.29 -7.80
CA LEU A 59 -10.12 -5.79 -6.44
C LEU A 59 -8.69 -5.69 -5.93
N LEU A 60 -7.70 -6.04 -6.75
CA LEU A 60 -6.29 -5.89 -6.43
C LEU A 60 -5.97 -4.43 -6.12
N LYS A 61 -6.46 -3.49 -6.93
CA LYS A 61 -6.27 -2.05 -6.69
C LYS A 61 -6.92 -1.58 -5.38
N ARG A 62 -8.05 -2.16 -4.99
CA ARG A 62 -8.72 -1.86 -3.71
C ARG A 62 -7.98 -2.49 -2.52
N ASP A 63 -7.53 -3.72 -2.68
CA ASP A 63 -6.89 -4.49 -1.63
C ASP A 63 -5.46 -4.03 -1.37
N THR A 64 -4.71 -3.62 -2.41
CA THR A 64 -3.42 -2.95 -2.23
C THR A 64 -3.58 -1.65 -1.43
N ARG A 65 -4.67 -0.89 -1.62
CA ARG A 65 -4.92 0.32 -0.83
C ARG A 65 -5.15 0.02 0.65
N HIS A 66 -5.91 -1.03 0.98
CA HIS A 66 -6.11 -1.45 2.36
C HIS A 66 -4.80 -1.92 3.01
N ILE A 67 -3.98 -2.68 2.27
CA ILE A 67 -2.67 -3.13 2.76
C ILE A 67 -1.74 -1.94 3.02
N GLU A 68 -1.69 -0.96 2.11
CA GLU A 68 -0.87 0.24 2.30
C GLU A 68 -1.36 1.07 3.50
N GLN A 69 -2.67 1.15 3.75
CA GLN A 69 -3.23 1.83 4.92
C GLN A 69 -2.95 1.08 6.24
N ASP A 70 -3.02 -0.25 6.24
CA ASP A 70 -2.71 -1.07 7.42
C ASP A 70 -1.20 -1.09 7.74
N LEU A 71 -0.34 -1.01 6.71
CA LEU A 71 1.12 -0.88 6.88
C LEU A 71 1.55 0.47 7.48
N LEU A 72 0.70 1.49 7.39
CA LEU A 72 0.89 2.78 8.07
C LEU A 72 0.46 2.74 9.55
N GLY A 73 -0.08 1.61 10.02
CA GLY A 73 -0.44 1.39 11.42
C GLY A 73 0.79 1.35 12.31
N ILE A 74 1.03 2.44 13.05
CA ILE A 74 2.03 2.48 14.13
C ILE A 74 1.61 1.44 15.19
N SER A 75 2.32 0.32 15.25
CA SER A 75 2.15 -0.67 16.31
C SER A 75 2.93 -0.25 17.54
N ILE A 76 2.23 0.16 18.60
CA ILE A 76 2.82 0.40 19.92
C ILE A 76 2.82 -0.94 20.66
N VAL A 77 3.99 -1.55 20.80
CA VAL A 77 4.16 -2.85 21.49
C VAL A 77 4.73 -2.64 22.88
N ILE A 78 4.11 -3.28 23.88
CA ILE A 78 4.56 -3.34 25.28
C ILE A 78 5.49 -4.58 25.40
N PRO A 79 6.76 -4.43 25.83
CA PRO A 79 7.73 -5.51 25.69
C PRO A 79 7.54 -6.63 26.73
N SER A 80 7.82 -7.88 26.31
CA SER A 80 8.02 -9.05 27.17
C SER A 80 9.25 -9.85 26.72
N ASP A 81 9.99 -10.43 27.68
CA ASP A 81 11.44 -10.73 27.60
C ASP A 81 11.95 -11.62 26.43
N ASP A 82 11.12 -12.44 25.77
CA ASP A 82 11.56 -13.30 24.66
C ASP A 82 11.47 -12.62 23.27
N TYR A 83 10.79 -11.46 23.16
CA TYR A 83 10.55 -10.74 21.89
C TYR A 83 11.67 -9.76 21.47
N LEU A 84 12.71 -9.63 22.29
CA LEU A 84 13.67 -8.52 22.23
C LEU A 84 14.49 -8.41 20.93
N LYS A 85 14.75 -9.51 20.20
CA LYS A 85 15.60 -9.45 18.98
C LYS A 85 14.90 -8.85 17.76
N GLN A 86 13.61 -9.12 17.58
CA GLN A 86 12.81 -8.53 16.51
C GLN A 86 12.37 -7.11 16.90
N GLU A 87 12.05 -6.90 18.17
CA GLU A 87 11.73 -5.58 18.73
C GLU A 87 12.91 -4.61 18.64
N LEU A 88 14.17 -5.03 18.85
CA LEU A 88 15.32 -4.14 18.70
C LEU A 88 15.46 -3.57 17.28
N ARG A 89 15.15 -4.36 16.24
CA ARG A 89 15.12 -3.85 14.85
C ARG A 89 13.96 -2.89 14.62
N GLN A 90 12.79 -3.17 15.18
CA GLN A 90 11.61 -2.31 15.06
C GLN A 90 11.73 -1.01 15.86
N LEU A 91 12.28 -1.06 17.08
CA LEU A 91 12.61 0.11 17.90
C LEU A 91 13.66 0.98 17.20
N ASN A 92 14.67 0.37 16.57
CA ASN A 92 15.63 1.12 15.76
C ASN A 92 14.94 1.82 14.58
N SER A 93 13.98 1.16 13.91
CA SER A 93 13.21 1.77 12.83
C SER A 93 12.30 2.91 13.31
N LEU A 94 11.60 2.73 14.43
CA LEU A 94 10.75 3.75 15.06
C LEU A 94 11.57 4.94 15.56
N PHE A 95 12.76 4.68 16.11
CA PHE A 95 13.69 5.70 16.53
C PHE A 95 14.23 6.50 15.34
N LEU A 96 14.62 5.83 14.25
CA LEU A 96 15.02 6.50 13.01
C LEU A 96 13.87 7.34 12.44
N TYR A 97 12.66 6.80 12.39
CA TYR A 97 11.47 7.53 11.95
C TYR A 97 11.22 8.77 12.82
N TRP A 98 11.20 8.61 14.15
CA TRP A 98 11.01 9.72 15.08
C TRP A 98 12.13 10.75 14.98
N PHE A 99 13.38 10.31 14.84
CA PHE A 99 14.52 11.20 14.67
C PHE A 99 14.41 12.00 13.38
N LEU A 100 14.07 11.36 12.26
CA LEU A 100 13.84 12.02 10.97
C LEU A 100 12.67 12.99 11.04
N VAL A 101 11.53 12.59 11.63
CA VAL A 101 10.37 13.48 11.82
C VAL A 101 10.74 14.67 12.69
N ARG A 102 11.42 14.45 13.82
CA ARG A 102 11.91 15.53 14.69
C ARG A 102 12.86 16.46 13.94
N GLN A 103 13.79 15.90 13.18
CA GLN A 103 14.76 16.67 12.42
C GLN A 103 14.08 17.51 11.33
N ILE A 104 13.13 16.93 10.59
CA ILE A 104 12.33 17.65 9.59
C ILE A 104 11.53 18.78 10.25
N ILE A 105 10.82 18.50 11.35
CA ILE A 105 9.98 19.50 12.03
C ILE A 105 10.82 20.65 12.60
N LEU A 106 12.01 20.36 13.14
CA LEU A 106 12.85 21.36 13.82
C LEU A 106 13.79 22.11 12.86
N ASP A 107 14.29 21.44 11.82
CA ASP A 107 15.31 22.00 10.93
C ASP A 107 14.72 22.58 9.63
N VAL A 108 13.52 22.15 9.21
CA VAL A 108 12.88 22.71 8.01
C VAL A 108 12.30 24.08 8.34
N LYS A 109 12.95 25.11 7.80
CA LYS A 109 12.35 26.43 7.67
C LYS A 109 11.35 26.36 6.53
N TYR A 110 10.06 26.39 6.87
CA TYR A 110 9.01 26.46 5.87
C TYR A 110 9.02 27.84 5.22
N ASP A 111 9.40 27.89 3.94
CA ASP A 111 9.20 29.07 3.11
C ASP A 111 7.86 28.96 2.37
N ASP A 112 7.24 30.10 2.09
CA ASP A 112 5.92 30.17 1.45
C ASP A 112 5.93 29.61 0.01
N GLY A 113 7.09 29.47 -0.62
CA GLY A 113 7.30 28.86 -1.94
C GLY A 113 7.67 27.37 -1.91
N ALA A 114 7.85 26.74 -0.75
CA ALA A 114 8.29 25.35 -0.65
C ALA A 114 7.30 24.38 -1.33
N HIS A 115 6.00 24.67 -1.28
CA HIS A 115 4.97 23.91 -1.98
C HIS A 115 5.10 24.00 -3.51
N LYS A 116 5.53 25.16 -4.05
CA LYS A 116 5.77 25.35 -5.49
C LYS A 116 7.00 24.59 -5.95
N SER A 117 8.09 24.66 -5.20
CA SER A 117 9.30 23.87 -5.47
C SER A 117 9.00 22.37 -5.48
N LEU A 118 8.14 21.91 -4.56
CA LEU A 118 7.66 20.52 -4.55
C LEU A 118 6.81 20.21 -5.79
N ALA A 119 5.88 21.08 -6.18
CA ALA A 119 5.06 20.91 -7.38
C ALA A 119 5.92 20.82 -8.66
N GLU A 120 6.93 21.69 -8.81
CA GLU A 120 7.88 21.67 -9.93
C GLU A 120 8.67 20.35 -9.98
N PHE A 121 9.19 19.91 -8.84
CA PHE A 121 9.87 18.62 -8.72
C PHE A 121 8.94 17.47 -9.15
N CYS A 122 7.70 17.46 -8.69
CA CYS A 122 6.72 16.45 -9.06
C CYS A 122 6.38 16.49 -10.56
N ARG A 123 6.24 17.66 -11.18
CA ARG A 123 6.01 17.76 -12.63
C ARG A 123 7.11 17.08 -13.44
N SER A 124 8.37 17.20 -13.01
CA SER A 124 9.50 16.53 -13.68
C SER A 124 9.46 15.00 -13.59
N HIS A 125 8.85 14.47 -12.52
CA HIS A 125 8.73 13.02 -12.27
C HIS A 125 7.48 12.37 -12.90
N PHE A 126 6.41 13.14 -13.15
CA PHE A 126 5.13 12.62 -13.65
C PHE A 126 4.78 13.11 -15.07
N THR A 127 5.79 13.46 -15.89
CA THR A 127 5.64 14.04 -17.23
C THR A 127 4.72 13.25 -18.18
N GLU A 128 4.68 11.92 -18.05
CA GLU A 128 3.86 11.05 -18.92
C GLU A 128 2.43 10.84 -18.39
N ASN A 129 2.12 11.26 -17.16
CA ASN A 129 0.83 11.01 -16.53
C ASN A 129 -0.05 12.27 -16.49
N SER A 130 -0.81 12.47 -17.56
CA SER A 130 -1.74 13.61 -17.72
C SER A 130 -2.77 13.79 -16.58
N LYS A 131 -3.10 12.72 -15.84
CA LYS A 131 -4.00 12.80 -14.69
C LYS A 131 -3.29 13.38 -13.47
N GLU A 132 -2.07 12.93 -13.19
CA GLU A 132 -1.27 13.45 -12.07
C GLU A 132 -0.83 14.89 -12.32
N LEU A 133 -0.47 15.25 -13.57
CA LEU A 133 -0.14 16.63 -13.92
C LEU A 133 -1.27 17.61 -13.58
N LYS A 134 -2.54 17.25 -13.88
CA LYS A 134 -3.70 18.07 -13.48
C LYS A 134 -3.85 18.20 -11.97
N ILE A 135 -3.54 17.14 -11.21
CA ILE A 135 -3.62 17.18 -9.75
C ILE A 135 -2.46 18.00 -9.17
N ILE A 136 -1.29 18.01 -9.81
CA ILE A 136 -0.16 18.87 -9.43
C ILE A 136 -0.51 20.35 -9.68
N ASP A 137 -1.17 20.66 -10.79
CA ASP A 137 -1.67 22.02 -11.05
C ASP A 137 -2.73 22.44 -10.03
N GLU A 138 -3.64 21.54 -9.65
CA GLU A 138 -4.62 21.79 -8.59
C GLU A 138 -3.93 22.00 -7.23
N TYR A 139 -2.93 21.19 -6.92
CA TYR A 139 -2.14 21.30 -5.70
C TYR A 139 -1.40 22.65 -5.61
N GLU A 140 -0.74 23.09 -6.68
CA GLU A 140 0.00 24.35 -6.67
C GLU A 140 -0.92 25.57 -6.49
N ASN A 141 -2.08 25.57 -7.15
CA ASN A 141 -3.00 26.71 -7.12
C ASN A 141 -3.86 26.75 -5.85
N ASN A 142 -4.27 25.58 -5.34
CA ASN A 142 -5.24 25.47 -4.25
C ASN A 142 -4.63 24.87 -2.97
N TYR A 143 -3.30 24.89 -2.83
CA TYR A 143 -2.59 24.29 -1.70
C TYR A 143 -3.18 24.71 -0.36
N HIS A 144 -3.42 26.02 -0.21
CA HIS A 144 -3.90 26.67 1.01
C HIS A 144 -5.40 26.48 1.27
N ASP A 145 -6.16 26.00 0.29
CA ASP A 145 -7.61 25.75 0.46
C ASP A 145 -7.86 24.52 1.32
N HIS A 146 -6.85 23.65 1.48
CA HIS A 146 -6.94 22.40 2.20
C HIS A 146 -5.76 22.25 3.16
N SER A 147 -5.91 21.40 4.18
CA SER A 147 -4.78 21.09 5.06
C SER A 147 -3.73 20.23 4.34
N PRO A 148 -2.44 20.31 4.71
CA PRO A 148 -1.41 19.43 4.15
C PRO A 148 -1.73 17.94 4.32
N ILE A 149 -2.42 17.57 5.41
CA ILE A 149 -2.89 16.21 5.69
C ILE A 149 -3.93 15.75 4.65
N TRP A 150 -4.81 16.66 4.22
CA TRP A 150 -5.79 16.35 3.19
C TRP A 150 -5.11 16.00 1.86
N TRP A 151 -4.10 16.77 1.46
CA TRP A 151 -3.30 16.50 0.28
C TRP A 151 -2.53 15.17 0.35
N TYR A 152 -2.05 14.79 1.54
CA TYR A 152 -1.39 13.50 1.75
C TYR A 152 -2.35 12.30 1.73
N THR A 153 -3.53 12.44 2.32
CA THR A 153 -4.52 11.35 2.40
C THR A 153 -5.29 11.17 1.09
N ARG A 154 -5.27 12.18 0.21
CA ARG A 154 -5.74 12.06 -1.17
C ARG A 154 -4.84 11.13 -1.96
N GLN A 155 -5.44 10.24 -2.75
CA GLN A 155 -4.70 9.34 -3.62
C GLN A 155 -4.17 10.07 -4.86
N CYS A 156 -3.04 10.74 -4.69
CA CYS A 156 -2.32 11.46 -5.74
C CYS A 156 -0.80 11.25 -5.60
N PHE A 157 -0.04 11.96 -6.44
CA PHE A 157 1.42 12.00 -6.41
C PHE A 157 2.05 12.12 -5.01
N LEU A 158 1.48 12.93 -4.10
CA LEU A 158 2.00 13.12 -2.74
C LEU A 158 2.00 11.84 -1.91
N TYR A 159 0.87 11.12 -1.93
CA TYR A 159 0.74 9.83 -1.24
C TYR A 159 1.77 8.83 -1.76
N VAL A 160 1.89 8.72 -3.08
CA VAL A 160 2.81 7.77 -3.73
C VAL A 160 4.27 8.11 -3.41
N MET A 161 4.65 9.39 -3.49
CA MET A 161 6.02 9.83 -3.26
C MET A 161 6.44 9.70 -1.81
N LEU A 162 5.59 10.14 -0.87
CA LEU A 162 5.95 10.11 0.54
C LEU A 162 6.05 8.67 1.06
N ASN A 163 5.11 7.80 0.67
CA ASN A 163 5.20 6.39 1.03
C ASN A 163 6.43 5.71 0.43
N ARG A 164 6.80 6.01 -0.82
CA ARG A 164 8.05 5.51 -1.39
C ARG A 164 9.27 5.99 -0.61
N ALA A 165 9.34 7.27 -0.25
CA ALA A 165 10.47 7.82 0.48
C ALA A 165 10.63 7.22 1.89
N ILE A 166 9.51 6.88 2.56
CA ILE A 166 9.53 6.29 3.90
C ILE A 166 9.81 4.77 3.87
N HIS A 167 9.39 4.08 2.81
CA HIS A 167 9.59 2.63 2.66
C HIS A 167 10.90 2.24 1.96
N THR A 168 11.76 3.21 1.61
CA THR A 168 13.11 2.95 1.08
C THR A 168 14.10 2.81 2.23
#